data_AF-A0A0W0SAC4-F1
#
_entry.id   AF-A0A0W0SAC4-F1
#
_cell.length_a   1.000
_cell.length_b   1.000
_cell.length_c   1.000
_cell.angle_alpha   90.00
_cell.angle_beta   90.00
_cell.angle_gamma   90.00
#
_symmetry.space_group_name_H-M   'P 1'
#
loop_
_entity.id
_entity.type
_entity.pdbx_description
1 polymer ?
#
loop_
_entity_poly.entity_id
_entity_poly.type
_entity_poly.pdbx_seq_one_letter_code
_entity_poly.pdbx_strand_id
1 'polypeptide(L)'
;MRLKIEEDTKEANVFIYGKMGPDETNLILFSKVSWLSNQSNYSSNIALLQENGSKLWLIRDSRVEGLLTVQSISWNKELEQWQAEGPQRFMLSNDYGWVLNNAHPESEDFLVIADSVGGIIHMTNENTQPHLPGLLKILSANGYEVENRVNPKIGQETLSIGYTSYRTDADVSQQDSKGSKLVLTTVNLPEGMLMALSCPLATIISGQMKVMKDPVTWVADGISYERSQLLMLHPDLEEGKDFYPNIKLKTIINYVSATSLSPEEYWAKLQKVEEDIKDPILLNTMQEPVLSPSGHSFEKSSIETWINSKYVNLPTVSNIVPIPDPITKQDIRGRTLVVNKNLSQFIKAWPDFYRQQEYNLAISLSEKVQYSKSN
;
A
#
# COMPACT_ATOMS: atom_id res chain seq x y z
N MET A 1 44.02 -1.04 -0.70
CA MET A 1 43.37 -1.53 0.52
C MET A 1 42.48 -2.70 0.12
N ARG A 2 42.81 -3.95 0.50
CA ARG A 2 41.97 -5.12 0.17
C ARG A 2 40.75 -5.09 1.07
N LEU A 3 39.57 -4.79 0.53
CA LEU A 3 38.31 -5.03 1.24
C LEU A 3 38.20 -6.54 1.45
N LYS A 4 38.32 -7.00 2.70
CA LYS A 4 38.03 -8.38 3.09
C LYS A 4 36.54 -8.63 2.83
N ILE A 5 36.22 -9.14 1.66
CA ILE A 5 34.90 -9.68 1.35
C ILE A 5 35.04 -11.20 1.45
N GLU A 6 35.36 -11.68 2.65
CA GLU A 6 35.39 -13.10 2.96
C GLU A 6 34.78 -13.32 4.36
N GLU A 7 33.86 -14.29 4.39
CA GLU A 7 33.36 -15.09 5.52
C GLU A 7 32.53 -14.38 6.63
N ASP A 8 31.37 -14.96 6.91
CA ASP A 8 30.56 -14.84 8.14
C ASP A 8 30.18 -13.46 8.70
N THR A 9 30.18 -12.43 7.86
CA THR A 9 29.62 -11.14 8.27
C THR A 9 28.14 -11.09 7.95
N LYS A 10 27.31 -11.13 9.01
CA LYS A 10 25.85 -11.00 8.93
C LYS A 10 25.46 -9.77 8.12
N GLU A 11 24.45 -9.94 7.27
CA GLU A 11 23.82 -8.82 6.58
C GLU A 11 23.23 -7.86 7.61
N ALA A 12 23.32 -6.56 7.36
CA ALA A 12 22.63 -5.58 8.17
C ALA A 12 21.13 -5.68 7.91
N ASN A 13 20.34 -5.43 8.95
CA ASN A 13 18.88 -5.39 8.87
C ASN A 13 18.36 -4.09 8.23
N VAL A 14 19.14 -3.44 7.35
CA VAL A 14 18.81 -2.16 6.72
C VAL A 14 19.10 -2.26 5.22
N PHE A 15 18.22 -1.73 4.39
CA PHE A 15 18.25 -1.84 2.92
C PHE A 15 19.30 -0.94 2.27
N ILE A 16 19.69 0.14 2.97
CA ILE A 16 20.47 1.24 2.43
C ILE A 16 21.84 1.26 3.08
N TYR A 17 22.87 1.31 2.24
CA TYR A 17 24.24 1.57 2.65
C TYR A 17 24.42 3.02 3.14
N GLY A 18 25.37 3.24 4.05
CA GLY A 18 25.77 4.58 4.47
C GLY A 18 26.33 5.43 3.33
N LYS A 19 26.58 6.72 3.63
CA LYS A 19 27.11 7.67 2.64
C LYS A 19 28.46 7.20 2.10
N MET A 20 28.51 6.92 0.80
CA MET A 20 29.70 6.43 0.09
C MET A 20 29.81 7.05 -1.30
N GLY A 21 31.01 6.99 -1.88
CA GLY A 21 31.29 7.44 -3.25
C GLY A 21 31.08 6.35 -4.30
N PRO A 22 31.05 6.73 -5.60
CA PRO A 22 30.97 5.78 -6.71
C PRO A 22 32.09 4.74 -6.69
N ASP A 23 33.33 5.13 -6.39
CA ASP A 23 34.47 4.20 -6.38
C ASP A 23 34.33 3.10 -5.32
N GLU A 24 33.93 3.49 -4.11
CA GLU A 24 33.68 2.56 -2.99
C GLU A 24 32.52 1.61 -3.29
N THR A 25 31.44 2.12 -3.88
CA THR A 25 30.27 1.30 -4.23
C THR A 25 30.52 0.38 -5.42
N ASN A 26 31.28 0.84 -6.42
CA ASN A 26 31.71 0.00 -7.53
C ASN A 26 32.63 -1.13 -7.04
N LEU A 27 33.57 -0.85 -6.13
CA LEU A 27 34.42 -1.88 -5.51
C LEU A 27 33.59 -2.97 -4.83
N ILE A 28 32.51 -2.61 -4.12
CA ILE A 28 31.58 -3.59 -3.51
C ILE A 28 30.94 -4.46 -4.60
N LEU A 29 30.39 -3.86 -5.66
CA LEU A 29 29.69 -4.57 -6.73
C LEU A 29 30.62 -5.51 -7.51
N PHE A 30 31.79 -5.03 -7.94
CA PHE A 30 32.77 -5.85 -8.66
C PHE A 30 33.32 -6.99 -7.79
N SER A 31 33.52 -6.73 -6.50
CA SER A 31 33.95 -7.78 -5.58
C SER A 31 32.87 -8.83 -5.35
N LYS A 32 31.59 -8.43 -5.30
CA LYS A 32 30.46 -9.36 -5.21
C LYS A 32 30.38 -10.27 -6.43
N VAL A 33 30.57 -9.73 -7.64
CA VAL A 33 30.65 -10.52 -8.88
C VAL A 33 31.82 -11.51 -8.83
N SER A 34 33.00 -11.04 -8.43
CA SER A 34 34.20 -11.88 -8.33
C SER A 34 33.97 -13.04 -7.36
N TRP A 35 33.32 -12.76 -6.24
CA TRP A 35 32.94 -13.76 -5.25
C TRP A 35 31.92 -14.76 -5.80
N LEU A 36 30.81 -14.29 -6.39
CA LEU A 36 29.76 -15.16 -6.96
C LEU A 36 30.29 -16.06 -8.07
N SER A 37 31.22 -15.56 -8.90
CA SER A 37 31.83 -16.32 -10.00
C SER A 37 32.72 -17.46 -9.51
N ASN A 38 33.30 -17.33 -8.31
CA ASN A 38 34.14 -18.34 -7.69
C ASN A 38 33.36 -19.37 -6.86
N GLN A 39 32.05 -19.18 -6.66
CA GLN A 39 31.19 -20.10 -5.91
C GLN A 39 30.49 -21.06 -6.88
N SER A 40 30.76 -22.37 -6.77
CA SER A 40 30.22 -23.40 -7.68
C SER A 40 28.69 -23.35 -7.79
N ASN A 41 28.00 -23.07 -6.67
CA ASN A 41 26.54 -23.03 -6.59
C ASN A 41 25.89 -21.77 -7.17
N TYR A 42 26.66 -20.71 -7.45
CA TYR A 42 26.15 -19.42 -7.92
C TYR A 42 26.68 -19.01 -9.30
N SER A 43 27.59 -19.81 -9.87
CA SER A 43 28.12 -19.63 -11.22
C SER A 43 27.01 -19.54 -12.29
N SER A 44 25.93 -20.31 -12.14
CA SER A 44 24.76 -20.26 -13.02
C SER A 44 23.99 -18.93 -12.94
N ASN A 45 23.95 -18.29 -11.77
CA ASN A 45 23.24 -17.02 -11.60
C ASN A 45 24.01 -15.88 -12.27
N ILE A 46 25.34 -15.89 -12.19
CA ILE A 46 26.18 -14.91 -12.91
C ILE A 46 26.04 -15.08 -14.42
N ALA A 47 26.05 -16.32 -14.92
CA ALA A 47 25.84 -16.59 -16.35
C ALA A 47 24.49 -16.04 -16.84
N LEU A 48 23.42 -16.23 -16.06
CA LEU A 48 22.10 -15.67 -16.37
C LEU A 48 22.08 -14.14 -16.40
N LEU A 49 22.79 -13.47 -15.47
CA LEU A 49 22.91 -12.01 -15.48
C LEU A 49 23.64 -11.51 -16.73
N GLN A 50 24.71 -12.21 -17.14
CA GLN A 50 25.48 -11.89 -18.35
C GLN A 50 24.65 -12.11 -19.63
N GLU A 51 23.85 -13.18 -19.67
CA GLU A 51 23.01 -13.51 -20.81
C GLU A 51 21.84 -12.53 -20.96
N ASN A 52 21.15 -12.20 -19.86
CA ASN A 52 19.96 -11.35 -19.88
C ASN A 52 20.28 -9.85 -19.84
N GLY A 53 21.54 -9.46 -19.61
CA GLY A 53 21.94 -8.05 -19.48
C GLY A 53 21.38 -7.39 -18.22
N SER A 54 21.02 -8.19 -17.22
CA SER A 54 20.48 -7.71 -15.94
C SER A 54 21.54 -7.00 -15.11
N LYS A 55 21.09 -6.12 -14.22
CA LYS A 55 21.96 -5.29 -13.39
C LYS A 55 22.20 -5.92 -12.03
N LEU A 56 23.44 -5.87 -11.55
CA LEU A 56 23.74 -6.02 -10.12
C LEU A 56 23.81 -4.63 -9.49
N TRP A 57 23.12 -4.39 -8.39
CA TRP A 57 22.92 -3.04 -7.89
C TRP A 57 22.79 -2.93 -6.37
N LEU A 58 22.97 -1.72 -5.84
CA LEU A 58 22.77 -1.39 -4.43
C LEU A 58 22.23 0.04 -4.28
N ILE A 59 21.64 0.33 -3.12
CA ILE A 59 21.21 1.68 -2.72
C ILE A 59 22.11 2.19 -1.62
N ARG A 60 22.58 3.43 -1.75
CA ARG A 60 23.30 4.14 -0.69
C ARG A 60 22.67 5.50 -0.40
N ASP A 61 22.87 5.97 0.81
CA ASP A 61 22.64 7.36 1.15
C ASP A 61 23.49 8.26 0.24
N SER A 62 22.86 9.28 -0.34
CA SER A 62 23.51 10.17 -1.29
C SER A 62 24.45 11.13 -0.56
N ARG A 63 25.50 11.56 -1.27
CA ARG A 63 26.33 12.69 -0.82
C ARG A 63 25.58 14.03 -0.93
N VAL A 64 24.48 14.04 -1.70
CA VAL A 64 23.54 15.15 -1.79
C VAL A 64 22.44 14.91 -0.77
N GLU A 65 22.27 15.85 0.15
CA GLU A 65 21.35 15.71 1.27
C GLU A 65 19.89 15.48 0.81
N GLY A 66 19.19 14.55 1.46
CA GLY A 66 17.80 14.21 1.16
C GLY A 66 17.57 13.27 -0.03
N LEU A 67 18.64 12.82 -0.71
CA LEU A 67 18.54 11.92 -1.85
C LEU A 67 19.09 10.52 -1.53
N LEU A 68 18.64 9.53 -2.28
CA LEU A 68 19.26 8.21 -2.35
C LEU A 68 19.99 8.04 -3.68
N THR A 69 21.10 7.31 -3.69
CA THR A 69 21.79 6.97 -4.94
C THR A 69 21.75 5.47 -5.16
N VAL A 70 21.31 5.05 -6.34
CA VAL A 70 21.44 3.70 -6.86
C VAL A 70 22.70 3.60 -7.70
N GLN A 71 23.53 2.62 -7.38
CA GLN A 71 24.73 2.28 -8.14
C GLN A 71 24.56 0.88 -8.73
N SER A 72 24.94 0.70 -9.98
CA SER A 72 24.83 -0.58 -10.68
C SER A 72 26.04 -0.89 -11.55
N ILE A 73 26.19 -2.19 -11.81
CA ILE A 73 27.04 -2.73 -12.86
C ILE A 73 26.21 -3.65 -13.76
N SER A 74 26.56 -3.72 -15.04
CA SER A 74 25.94 -4.61 -16.03
C SER A 74 27.02 -5.24 -16.92
N TRP A 75 26.71 -6.38 -17.52
CA TRP A 75 27.64 -7.07 -18.40
C TRP A 75 27.65 -6.44 -19.80
N ASN A 76 28.80 -5.92 -20.21
CA ASN A 76 29.01 -5.45 -21.56
C ASN A 76 29.38 -6.64 -22.45
N LYS A 77 28.45 -7.06 -23.33
CA LYS A 77 28.64 -8.21 -24.23
C LYS A 77 29.69 -7.98 -25.31
N GLU A 78 29.90 -6.73 -25.74
CA GLU A 78 30.89 -6.40 -26.78
C GLU A 78 32.32 -6.44 -26.23
N LEU A 79 32.49 -6.02 -24.98
CA LEU A 79 33.79 -5.97 -24.31
C LEU A 79 34.05 -7.18 -23.40
N GLU A 80 33.09 -8.10 -23.31
CA GLU A 80 33.11 -9.28 -22.42
C GLU A 80 33.57 -8.95 -20.99
N GLN A 81 33.04 -7.86 -20.43
CA GLN A 81 33.40 -7.41 -19.09
C GLN A 81 32.24 -6.71 -18.38
N TRP A 82 32.27 -6.75 -17.04
CA TRP A 82 31.36 -5.97 -16.21
C TRP A 82 31.72 -4.49 -16.29
N GLN A 83 30.72 -3.64 -16.49
CA GLN A 83 30.87 -2.20 -16.60
C GLN A 83 30.03 -1.50 -15.54
N ALA A 84 30.60 -0.46 -14.91
CA ALA A 84 29.84 0.38 -14.01
C ALA A 84 28.95 1.36 -14.77
N GLU A 85 27.69 1.45 -14.34
CA GLU A 85 26.74 2.42 -14.85
C GLU A 85 26.84 3.74 -14.08
N GLY A 86 26.37 4.83 -14.70
CA GLY A 86 26.29 6.13 -14.04
C GLY A 86 25.38 6.07 -12.81
N PRO A 87 25.75 6.68 -11.68
CA PRO A 87 24.91 6.70 -10.49
C PRO A 87 23.57 7.38 -10.79
N GLN A 88 22.48 6.79 -10.31
CA GLN A 88 21.14 7.36 -10.40
C GLN A 88 20.70 7.88 -9.05
N ARG A 89 20.45 9.19 -8.96
CA ARG A 89 20.03 9.88 -7.75
C ARG A 89 18.52 10.05 -7.74
N PHE A 90 17.89 9.60 -6.67
CA PHE A 90 16.46 9.69 -6.47
C PHE A 90 16.17 10.64 -5.31
N MET A 91 15.29 11.60 -5.56
CA MET A 91 14.77 12.50 -4.54
C MET A 91 13.33 12.12 -4.21
N LEU A 92 12.96 12.22 -2.94
CA LEU A 92 11.59 12.02 -2.51
C LEU A 92 10.84 13.36 -2.63
N SER A 93 9.69 13.33 -3.32
CA SER A 93 8.86 14.50 -3.60
C SER A 93 7.44 14.37 -3.04
N ASN A 94 6.77 15.49 -2.83
CA ASN A 94 5.39 15.54 -2.31
C ASN A 94 4.36 14.99 -3.31
N ASP A 95 4.54 15.28 -4.60
CA ASP A 95 3.48 15.06 -5.59
C ASP A 95 3.66 13.75 -6.36
N TYR A 96 4.91 13.26 -6.49
CA TYR A 96 5.24 12.11 -7.34
C TYR A 96 6.00 10.99 -6.62
N GLY A 97 6.27 11.12 -5.31
CA GLY A 97 7.08 10.16 -4.56
C GLY A 97 8.54 10.21 -5.00
N TRP A 98 9.19 9.06 -5.19
CA TRP A 98 10.59 9.02 -5.63
C TRP A 98 10.71 9.45 -7.10
N VAL A 99 11.58 10.41 -7.37
CA VAL A 99 11.82 10.93 -8.72
C VAL A 99 13.31 10.95 -9.00
N LEU A 100 13.71 10.61 -10.22
CA LEU A 100 15.10 10.69 -10.66
C LEU A 100 15.52 12.16 -10.80
N ASN A 101 16.57 12.56 -10.10
CA ASN A 101 17.20 13.87 -10.24
C ASN A 101 18.74 13.74 -10.22
N ASN A 102 19.30 13.60 -11.43
CA ASN A 102 20.74 13.50 -11.65
C ASN A 102 21.42 14.86 -11.92
N ALA A 103 20.68 15.97 -11.87
CA ALA A 103 21.25 17.29 -12.08
C ALA A 103 22.24 17.67 -10.97
N HIS A 104 23.15 18.61 -11.24
CA HIS A 104 24.09 19.07 -10.23
C HIS A 104 23.31 19.77 -9.10
N PRO A 105 23.56 19.50 -7.80
CA PRO A 105 22.72 20.03 -6.71
C PRO A 105 22.57 21.56 -6.70
N GLU A 106 23.58 22.27 -7.21
CA GLU A 106 23.62 23.73 -7.28
C GLU A 106 23.18 24.28 -8.65
N SER A 107 22.74 23.43 -9.58
CA SER A 107 22.28 23.87 -10.91
C SER A 107 20.82 24.28 -10.90
N GLU A 108 20.46 25.21 -11.79
CA GLU A 108 19.05 25.57 -12.01
C GLU A 108 18.21 24.36 -12.42
N ASP A 109 18.74 23.45 -13.24
CA ASP A 109 18.04 22.23 -13.64
C ASP A 109 17.61 21.38 -12.44
N PHE A 110 18.45 21.31 -11.40
CA PHE A 110 18.11 20.57 -10.18
C PHE A 110 16.92 21.19 -9.45
N LEU A 111 16.92 22.52 -9.32
CA LEU A 111 15.85 23.29 -8.68
C LEU A 111 14.56 23.22 -9.49
N VAL A 112 14.65 23.36 -10.82
CA VAL A 112 13.49 23.24 -11.72
C VAL A 112 12.85 21.85 -11.60
N ILE A 113 13.66 20.78 -11.57
CA ILE A 113 13.15 19.43 -11.34
C ILE A 113 12.49 19.33 -9.96
N ALA A 114 13.16 19.80 -8.90
CA ALA A 114 12.62 19.81 -7.53
C ALA A 114 11.27 20.53 -7.43
N ASP A 115 11.18 21.74 -7.94
CA ASP A 115 9.98 22.57 -7.89
C ASP A 115 8.83 21.95 -8.72
N SER A 116 9.14 21.38 -9.89
CA SER A 116 8.13 20.79 -10.78
C SER A 116 7.42 19.57 -10.20
N VAL A 117 7.98 18.94 -9.16
CA VAL A 117 7.42 17.76 -8.49
C VAL A 117 6.99 18.02 -7.03
N GLY A 118 6.86 19.30 -6.66
CA GLY A 118 6.36 19.70 -5.34
C GLY A 118 7.43 19.77 -4.25
N GLY A 119 8.70 19.91 -4.62
CA GLY A 119 9.84 20.09 -3.71
C GLY A 119 10.45 18.78 -3.19
N ILE A 120 11.54 18.92 -2.44
CA ILE A 120 12.27 17.79 -1.83
C ILE A 120 11.76 17.55 -0.40
N ILE A 121 11.36 16.32 -0.11
CA ILE A 121 11.06 15.88 1.25
C ILE A 121 12.35 15.37 1.90
N HIS A 122 12.82 16.10 2.90
CA HIS A 122 13.87 15.61 3.79
C HIS A 122 13.27 14.68 4.85
N MET A 123 13.87 13.50 5.04
CA MET A 123 13.45 12.58 6.08
C MET A 123 13.80 13.13 7.47
N THR A 124 12.82 13.21 8.34
CA THR A 124 12.90 13.64 9.74
C THR A 124 12.24 12.57 10.61
N ASN A 125 12.44 12.64 11.94
CA ASN A 125 11.77 11.73 12.87
C ASN A 125 10.24 11.74 12.73
N GLU A 126 9.68 12.89 12.36
CA GLU A 126 8.23 13.15 12.31
C GLU A 126 7.57 12.66 11.01
N ASN A 127 8.35 12.49 9.93
CA ASN A 127 7.85 12.02 8.62
C ASN A 127 8.47 10.68 8.19
N THR A 128 8.97 9.88 9.14
CA THR A 128 9.52 8.54 8.93
C THR A 128 8.44 7.53 8.48
N GLN A 129 7.95 7.68 7.24
CA GLN A 129 7.08 6.72 6.58
C GLN A 129 7.90 5.84 5.63
N PRO A 130 7.61 4.53 5.51
CA PRO A 130 8.40 3.65 4.64
C PRO A 130 8.04 3.88 3.16
N HIS A 131 8.84 4.71 2.47
CA HIS A 131 8.71 4.96 1.03
C HIS A 131 9.48 3.95 0.16
N LEU A 132 10.12 2.94 0.77
CA LEU A 132 10.91 1.93 0.06
C LEU A 132 10.11 1.19 -1.04
N PRO A 133 8.84 0.76 -0.85
CA PRO A 133 8.10 0.09 -1.91
C PRO A 133 7.93 0.95 -3.17
N GLY A 134 7.75 2.26 -3.01
CA GLY A 134 7.67 3.21 -4.13
C GLY A 134 8.99 3.30 -4.90
N LEU A 135 10.12 3.31 -4.18
CA LEU A 135 11.45 3.28 -4.80
C LEU A 135 11.67 1.97 -5.55
N LEU A 136 11.38 0.82 -4.93
CA LEU A 136 11.55 -0.49 -5.54
C LEU A 136 10.68 -0.67 -6.79
N LYS A 137 9.47 -0.12 -6.81
CA LYS A 137 8.62 -0.11 -8.01
C LYS A 137 9.27 0.64 -9.18
N ILE A 138 9.83 1.81 -8.92
CA ILE A 138 10.52 2.61 -9.96
C ILE A 138 11.78 1.90 -10.43
N LEU A 139 12.53 1.29 -9.51
CA LEU A 139 13.73 0.55 -9.82
C LEU A 139 13.42 -0.69 -10.68
N SER A 140 12.41 -1.49 -10.31
CA SER A 140 11.98 -2.63 -11.12
C SER A 140 11.56 -2.19 -12.54
N ALA A 141 10.80 -1.11 -12.67
CA ALA A 141 10.43 -0.54 -13.98
C ALA A 141 11.64 -0.08 -14.84
N ASN A 142 12.81 0.09 -14.24
CA ASN A 142 14.07 0.49 -14.89
C ASN A 142 15.11 -0.65 -14.94
N GLY A 143 14.67 -1.91 -14.76
CA GLY A 143 15.52 -3.10 -14.91
C GLY A 143 16.39 -3.43 -13.70
N TYR A 144 16.05 -2.92 -12.51
CA TYR A 144 16.70 -3.23 -11.25
C TYR A 144 15.88 -4.29 -10.48
N GLU A 145 16.12 -5.57 -10.80
CA GLU A 145 15.45 -6.70 -10.16
C GLU A 145 15.92 -6.90 -8.71
N VAL A 146 14.99 -7.13 -7.78
CA VAL A 146 15.28 -7.13 -6.32
C VAL A 146 16.21 -8.27 -5.90
N GLU A 147 16.17 -9.38 -6.62
CA GLU A 147 16.98 -10.58 -6.42
C GLU A 147 18.46 -10.32 -6.71
N ASN A 148 18.75 -9.30 -7.52
CA ASN A 148 20.10 -8.91 -7.94
C ASN A 148 20.67 -7.77 -7.09
N ARG A 149 20.02 -7.46 -5.97
CA ARG A 149 20.47 -6.44 -5.03
C ARG A 149 21.62 -6.96 -4.17
N VAL A 150 22.56 -6.07 -3.85
CA VAL A 150 23.60 -6.32 -2.85
C VAL A 150 23.24 -5.61 -1.54
N ASN A 151 23.20 -6.37 -0.45
CA ASN A 151 22.81 -5.88 0.88
C ASN A 151 24.01 -5.36 1.67
N PRO A 152 23.84 -4.28 2.47
CA PRO A 152 24.88 -3.87 3.40
C PRO A 152 25.14 -4.95 4.45
N LYS A 153 26.41 -5.03 4.88
CA LYS A 153 26.80 -5.79 6.06
C LYS A 153 26.68 -4.92 7.30
N ILE A 154 26.61 -5.53 8.49
CA ILE A 154 26.62 -4.79 9.76
C ILE A 154 27.81 -3.82 9.80
N GLY A 155 27.54 -2.56 10.11
CA GLY A 155 28.49 -1.44 10.10
C GLY A 155 28.65 -0.73 8.76
N GLN A 156 27.96 -1.18 7.71
CA GLN A 156 27.94 -0.53 6.39
C GLN A 156 26.59 0.15 6.07
N GLU A 157 25.56 -0.12 6.87
CA GLU A 157 24.25 0.49 6.76
C GLU A 157 24.26 1.99 7.01
N THR A 158 23.24 2.68 6.51
CA THR A 158 23.02 4.08 6.80
C THR A 158 22.63 4.29 8.26
N LEU A 159 23.09 5.39 8.84
CA LEU A 159 22.68 5.89 10.14
C LEU A 159 21.69 7.07 10.01
N SER A 160 21.36 7.45 8.77
CA SER A 160 20.48 8.58 8.51
C SER A 160 19.04 8.28 8.93
N ILE A 161 18.50 9.19 9.73
CA ILE A 161 17.13 9.13 10.25
C ILE A 161 16.15 8.95 9.09
N GLY A 162 15.18 8.06 9.27
CA GLY A 162 14.18 7.70 8.25
C GLY A 162 14.61 6.56 7.33
N TYR A 163 15.86 6.51 6.89
CA TYR A 163 16.35 5.42 6.03
C TYR A 163 16.71 4.15 6.82
N THR A 164 17.01 4.26 8.10
CA THR A 164 17.19 3.10 9.02
C THR A 164 15.92 2.28 9.21
N SER A 165 14.74 2.84 8.87
CA SER A 165 13.46 2.12 8.92
C SER A 165 13.29 1.14 7.74
N TYR A 166 14.13 1.23 6.71
CA TYR A 166 14.05 0.38 5.53
C TYR A 166 14.75 -0.93 5.85
N ARG A 167 14.01 -1.92 6.36
CA ARG A 167 14.60 -3.18 6.84
C ARG A 167 14.63 -4.27 5.78
N THR A 168 15.66 -5.11 5.83
CA THR A 168 15.76 -6.32 5.01
C THR A 168 15.12 -7.49 5.73
N ASP A 169 14.56 -8.46 5.01
CA ASP A 169 13.98 -9.68 5.62
C ASP A 169 15.01 -10.59 6.33
N ALA A 170 16.30 -10.22 6.32
CA ALA A 170 17.43 -10.96 6.87
C ALA A 170 17.37 -11.26 8.39
N ASP A 171 16.40 -10.69 9.13
CA ASP A 171 16.29 -10.84 10.59
C ASP A 171 14.92 -11.35 11.08
N VAL A 172 14.13 -12.00 10.22
CA VAL A 172 12.96 -12.77 10.71
C VAL A 172 13.38 -14.07 11.41
N SER A 173 14.68 -14.40 11.42
CA SER A 173 15.24 -15.55 12.13
C SER A 173 16.13 -15.13 13.31
N GLN A 174 15.60 -15.28 14.53
CA GLN A 174 16.29 -15.75 15.75
C GLN A 174 16.20 -14.93 17.06
N GLN A 175 15.45 -13.83 17.20
CA GLN A 175 15.33 -13.18 18.53
C GLN A 175 13.94 -12.96 19.15
N ASP A 176 12.83 -13.24 18.45
CA ASP A 176 11.49 -13.17 19.07
C ASP A 176 10.86 -14.53 19.41
N SER A 177 11.67 -15.59 19.52
CA SER A 177 11.21 -16.88 20.05
C SER A 177 11.13 -16.86 21.59
N LYS A 178 10.29 -15.97 22.14
CA LYS A 178 9.68 -16.10 23.49
C LYS A 178 8.63 -15.00 23.73
N GLY A 179 7.72 -14.84 22.78
CA GLY A 179 6.52 -14.03 22.97
C GLY A 179 5.62 -14.14 21.76
N SER A 180 4.63 -15.03 21.81
CA SER A 180 3.43 -15.04 20.96
C SER A 180 3.61 -14.43 19.56
N LYS A 181 4.14 -15.22 18.62
CA LYS A 181 4.31 -14.87 17.20
C LYS A 181 2.93 -14.64 16.56
N LEU A 182 2.38 -13.43 16.70
CA LEU A 182 1.28 -12.96 15.86
C LEU A 182 1.88 -12.78 14.46
N VAL A 183 1.55 -13.71 13.57
CA VAL A 183 1.85 -13.59 12.14
C VAL A 183 1.15 -12.32 11.66
N LEU A 184 1.92 -11.29 11.34
CA LEU A 184 1.42 -10.07 10.73
C LEU A 184 0.86 -10.41 9.35
N THR A 185 -0.44 -10.63 9.27
CA THR A 185 -1.14 -10.84 8.00
C THR A 185 -1.04 -9.55 7.19
N THR A 186 -0.14 -9.50 6.20
CA THR A 186 -0.06 -8.39 5.23
C THR A 186 -1.10 -8.68 4.16
N VAL A 187 -2.18 -7.90 4.15
CA VAL A 187 -3.31 -8.12 3.24
C VAL A 187 -3.08 -7.31 1.97
N ASN A 188 -2.82 -8.00 0.86
CA ASN A 188 -2.87 -7.39 -0.46
C ASN A 188 -4.33 -7.37 -0.95
N LEU A 189 -4.90 -6.17 -1.09
CA LEU A 189 -6.24 -5.99 -1.64
C LEU A 189 -6.18 -6.00 -3.17
N PRO A 190 -7.07 -6.74 -3.86
CA PRO A 190 -7.23 -6.64 -5.31
C PRO A 190 -7.54 -5.20 -5.73
N GLU A 191 -7.12 -4.81 -6.93
CA GLU A 191 -7.29 -3.46 -7.47
C GLU A 191 -8.73 -2.95 -7.36
N GLY A 192 -9.73 -3.79 -7.71
CA GLY A 192 -11.14 -3.43 -7.61
C GLY A 192 -11.60 -3.09 -6.18
N MET A 193 -11.07 -3.78 -5.17
CA MET A 193 -11.34 -3.46 -3.77
C MET A 193 -10.57 -2.22 -3.31
N LEU A 194 -9.31 -2.09 -3.73
CA LEU A 194 -8.51 -0.91 -3.42
C LEU A 194 -9.18 0.37 -3.96
N MET A 195 -9.70 0.32 -5.19
CA MET A 195 -10.44 1.42 -5.82
C MET A 195 -11.73 1.74 -5.07
N ALA A 196 -12.47 0.72 -4.65
CA ALA A 196 -13.71 0.90 -3.90
C ALA A 196 -13.47 1.53 -2.51
N LEU A 197 -12.35 1.20 -1.86
CA LEU A 197 -12.08 1.57 -0.47
C LEU A 197 -11.20 2.82 -0.32
N SER A 198 -10.58 3.29 -1.41
CA SER A 198 -9.69 4.45 -1.39
C SER A 198 -10.41 5.74 -1.74
N CYS A 199 -9.91 6.86 -1.21
CA CYS A 199 -10.44 8.17 -1.55
C CYS A 199 -9.90 8.63 -2.93
N PRO A 200 -10.78 8.95 -3.91
CA PRO A 200 -10.34 9.48 -5.19
C PRO A 200 -9.61 10.82 -5.05
N LEU A 201 -10.09 11.70 -4.15
CA LEU A 201 -9.43 12.99 -3.89
C LEU A 201 -8.05 12.80 -3.25
N ALA A 202 -7.87 11.84 -2.33
CA ALA A 202 -6.55 11.54 -1.78
C ALA A 202 -5.58 11.13 -2.89
N THR A 203 -6.07 10.33 -3.84
CA THR A 203 -5.29 9.85 -4.97
C THR A 203 -4.92 11.01 -5.90
N ILE A 204 -5.85 11.93 -6.17
CA ILE A 204 -5.59 13.14 -6.98
C ILE A 204 -4.62 14.09 -6.28
N ILE A 205 -4.77 14.30 -4.96
CA ILE A 205 -4.01 15.29 -4.17
C ILE A 205 -2.60 14.78 -3.82
N SER A 206 -2.46 13.50 -3.50
CA SER A 206 -1.19 12.94 -2.97
C SER A 206 -0.53 11.90 -3.86
N GLY A 207 -1.14 11.57 -5.01
CA GLY A 207 -0.66 10.51 -5.90
C GLY A 207 -0.72 9.09 -5.31
N GLN A 208 -1.18 8.94 -4.06
CA GLN A 208 -1.25 7.66 -3.35
C GLN A 208 -2.71 7.26 -3.12
N MET A 209 -3.05 6.03 -3.53
CA MET A 209 -4.29 5.38 -3.08
C MET A 209 -4.16 5.01 -1.61
N LYS A 210 -4.88 5.75 -0.77
CA LYS A 210 -5.05 5.44 0.65
C LYS A 210 -6.50 5.06 0.92
N VAL A 211 -6.69 3.97 1.65
CA VAL A 211 -8.01 3.59 2.16
C VAL A 211 -8.57 4.70 3.03
N MET A 212 -9.86 4.98 2.87
CA MET A 212 -10.56 6.01 3.65
C MET A 212 -10.60 5.61 5.13
N LYS A 213 -10.29 6.54 6.03
CA LYS A 213 -10.46 6.36 7.48
C LYS A 213 -11.84 6.82 7.92
N ASP A 214 -12.34 7.89 7.32
CA ASP A 214 -13.66 8.43 7.60
C ASP A 214 -14.44 8.70 6.30
N PRO A 215 -14.93 7.63 5.64
CA PRO A 215 -15.61 7.76 4.35
C PRO A 215 -16.95 8.48 4.49
N VAL A 216 -17.16 9.49 3.66
CA VAL A 216 -18.43 10.20 3.45
C VAL A 216 -18.81 10.16 1.98
N THR A 217 -20.07 9.94 1.67
CA THR A 217 -20.56 9.91 0.28
C THR A 217 -21.15 11.25 -0.10
N TRP A 218 -20.63 11.84 -1.17
CA TRP A 218 -21.17 13.09 -1.70
C TRP A 218 -22.49 12.81 -2.44
N VAL A 219 -23.54 13.56 -2.11
CA VAL A 219 -24.90 13.37 -2.69
C VAL A 219 -24.89 13.65 -4.19
N ALA A 220 -24.03 14.57 -4.65
CA ALA A 220 -23.99 15.01 -6.05
C ALA A 220 -23.60 13.89 -7.03
N ASP A 221 -22.70 12.98 -6.63
CA ASP A 221 -22.15 11.95 -7.53
C ASP A 221 -22.23 10.51 -6.99
N GLY A 222 -22.57 10.32 -5.72
CA GLY A 222 -22.64 9.01 -5.07
C GLY A 222 -21.29 8.34 -4.84
N ILE A 223 -20.19 9.09 -4.89
CA ILE A 223 -18.83 8.62 -4.62
C ILE A 223 -18.47 8.92 -3.17
N SER A 224 -17.75 7.98 -2.55
CA SER A 224 -17.20 8.16 -1.20
C SER A 224 -15.81 8.79 -1.23
N TYR A 225 -15.61 9.72 -0.31
CA TYR A 225 -14.39 10.48 -0.10
C TYR A 225 -13.97 10.43 1.36
N GLU A 226 -12.70 10.71 1.63
CA GLU A 226 -12.23 11.03 2.97
C GLU A 226 -12.85 12.37 3.40
N ARG A 227 -13.52 12.39 4.56
CA ARG A 227 -14.26 13.56 5.05
C ARG A 227 -13.42 14.84 5.03
N SER A 228 -12.19 14.76 5.56
CA SER A 228 -11.31 15.92 5.66
C SER A 228 -10.97 16.52 4.29
N GLN A 229 -10.83 15.68 3.27
CA GLN A 229 -10.47 16.13 1.91
C GLN A 229 -11.68 16.70 1.16
N LEU A 230 -12.86 16.10 1.35
CA LEU A 230 -14.10 16.64 0.77
C LEU A 230 -14.38 18.04 1.32
N LEU A 231 -14.30 18.21 2.65
CA LEU A 231 -14.52 19.50 3.31
C LEU A 231 -13.40 20.52 3.08
N MET A 232 -12.19 20.07 2.75
CA MET A 232 -11.12 20.98 2.34
C MET A 232 -11.42 21.62 0.98
N LEU A 233 -11.95 20.86 0.02
CA LEU A 233 -12.28 21.38 -1.32
C LEU A 233 -13.63 22.09 -1.37
N HIS A 234 -14.57 21.65 -0.53
CA HIS A 234 -15.92 22.21 -0.44
C HIS A 234 -16.29 22.46 1.02
N PRO A 235 -15.79 23.55 1.63
CA PRO A 235 -16.03 23.87 3.05
C PRO A 235 -17.49 24.13 3.40
N ASP A 236 -18.30 24.52 2.40
CA ASP A 236 -19.71 24.91 2.59
C ASP A 236 -20.69 23.72 2.58
N LEU A 237 -20.21 22.49 2.38
CA LEU A 237 -21.08 21.31 2.37
C LEU A 237 -21.57 20.95 3.78
N GLU A 238 -22.85 20.59 3.89
CA GLU A 238 -23.49 20.20 5.14
C GLU A 238 -23.72 18.67 5.23
N GLU A 239 -23.31 18.06 6.34
CA GLU A 239 -23.61 16.64 6.61
C GLU A 239 -25.12 16.41 6.76
N GLY A 240 -25.63 15.31 6.21
CA GLY A 240 -27.05 14.98 6.24
C GLY A 240 -27.88 15.71 5.18
N LYS A 241 -27.25 16.56 4.36
CA LYS A 241 -27.86 17.25 3.23
C LYS A 241 -27.06 17.11 1.95
N ASP A 242 -25.78 17.49 1.98
CA ASP A 242 -24.92 17.52 0.81
C ASP A 242 -24.00 16.29 0.75
N PHE A 243 -23.65 15.72 1.90
CA PHE A 243 -22.97 14.43 1.99
C PHE A 243 -23.47 13.65 3.21
N TYR A 244 -23.34 12.33 3.17
CA TYR A 244 -23.73 11.44 4.28
C TYR A 244 -22.53 10.60 4.74
N PRO A 245 -22.42 10.27 6.04
CA PRO A 245 -21.42 9.32 6.50
C PRO A 245 -21.64 7.95 5.86
N ASN A 246 -20.59 7.24 5.44
CA ASN A 246 -20.72 5.90 4.87
C ASN A 246 -20.33 4.83 5.90
N ILE A 247 -21.27 4.54 6.81
CA ILE A 247 -21.01 3.71 8.00
C ILE A 247 -20.60 2.29 7.61
N LYS A 248 -21.31 1.66 6.66
CA LYS A 248 -20.99 0.30 6.19
C LYS A 248 -19.60 0.24 5.55
N LEU A 249 -19.27 1.19 4.67
CA LEU A 249 -17.95 1.22 4.03
C LEU A 249 -16.83 1.43 5.07
N LYS A 250 -17.03 2.30 6.06
CA LYS A 250 -16.08 2.48 7.18
C LYS A 250 -15.84 1.19 7.95
N THR A 251 -16.91 0.46 8.28
CA THR A 251 -16.82 -0.83 8.99
C THR A 251 -16.07 -1.86 8.15
N ILE A 252 -16.40 -1.97 6.86
CA ILE A 252 -15.73 -2.88 5.92
C ILE A 252 -14.23 -2.56 5.85
N ILE A 253 -13.84 -1.29 5.67
CA ILE A 253 -12.44 -0.87 5.64
C ILE A 253 -11.71 -1.32 6.91
N ASN A 254 -12.32 -1.12 8.08
CA ASN A 254 -11.73 -1.54 9.35
C ASN A 254 -11.53 -3.06 9.46
N TYR A 255 -12.34 -3.88 8.79
CA TYR A 255 -12.17 -5.33 8.77
C TYR A 255 -11.08 -5.76 7.80
N VAL A 256 -11.11 -5.26 6.57
CA VAL A 256 -10.16 -5.69 5.52
C VAL A 256 -8.77 -5.08 5.69
N SER A 257 -8.66 -3.93 6.36
CA SER A 257 -7.37 -3.29 6.67
C SER A 257 -6.86 -3.64 8.07
N ALA A 258 -7.46 -4.61 8.76
CA ALA A 258 -7.02 -5.03 10.09
C ALA A 258 -5.65 -5.72 10.01
N THR A 259 -4.62 -5.07 10.54
CA THR A 259 -3.27 -5.63 10.64
C THR A 259 -3.05 -6.30 12.01
N SER A 260 -1.99 -7.10 12.12
CA SER A 260 -1.54 -7.73 13.38
C SER A 260 -2.50 -8.76 13.99
N LEU A 261 -3.39 -9.34 13.17
CA LEU A 261 -4.27 -10.44 13.56
C LEU A 261 -3.68 -11.78 13.12
N SER A 262 -3.89 -12.82 13.92
CA SER A 262 -3.66 -14.20 13.46
C SER A 262 -4.55 -14.53 12.26
N PRO A 263 -4.16 -15.49 11.40
CA PRO A 263 -4.97 -15.88 10.24
C PRO A 263 -6.42 -16.22 10.61
N GLU A 264 -6.63 -16.89 11.74
CA GLU A 264 -7.95 -17.27 12.23
C GLU A 264 -8.77 -16.05 12.72
N GLU A 265 -8.14 -15.09 13.41
CA GLU A 265 -8.78 -13.83 13.81
C GLU A 265 -9.12 -12.94 12.62
N TYR A 266 -8.22 -12.89 11.63
CA TYR A 266 -8.43 -12.16 10.40
C TYR A 266 -9.58 -12.78 9.59
N TRP A 267 -9.63 -14.10 9.49
CA TRP A 267 -10.73 -14.82 8.87
C TRP A 267 -12.08 -14.51 9.54
N ALA A 268 -12.14 -14.51 10.88
CA ALA A 268 -13.34 -14.13 11.62
C ALA A 268 -13.79 -12.69 11.35
N LYS A 269 -12.87 -11.76 11.02
CA LYS A 269 -13.22 -10.40 10.57
C LYS A 269 -13.80 -10.40 9.16
N LEU A 270 -13.24 -11.19 8.24
CA LEU A 270 -13.76 -11.31 6.87
C LEU A 270 -15.18 -11.90 6.85
N GLN A 271 -15.48 -12.85 7.73
CA GLN A 271 -16.84 -13.36 7.88
C GLN A 271 -17.86 -12.28 8.32
N LYS A 272 -17.43 -11.22 9.02
CA LYS A 272 -18.32 -10.10 9.35
C LYS A 272 -18.62 -9.22 8.14
N VAL A 273 -17.71 -9.16 7.16
CA VAL A 273 -17.94 -8.44 5.91
C VAL A 273 -19.10 -9.06 5.13
N GLU A 274 -19.24 -10.40 5.13
CA GLU A 274 -20.40 -11.10 4.53
C GLU A 274 -21.73 -10.62 5.11
N GLU A 275 -21.78 -10.27 6.40
CA GLU A 275 -22.98 -9.68 7.01
C GLU A 275 -23.14 -8.20 6.66
N ASP A 276 -22.03 -7.45 6.55
CA ASP A 276 -22.06 -6.03 6.24
C ASP A 276 -22.39 -5.70 4.78
N ILE A 277 -22.24 -6.65 3.85
CA ILE A 277 -22.70 -6.50 2.46
C ILE A 277 -24.18 -6.85 2.25
N LYS A 278 -24.85 -7.40 3.28
CA LYS A 278 -26.28 -7.71 3.22
C LYS A 278 -27.15 -6.49 3.51
N ASP A 279 -28.29 -6.48 2.84
CA ASP A 279 -29.37 -5.55 3.07
C ASP A 279 -29.97 -5.78 4.48
N PRO A 280 -30.08 -4.75 5.33
CA PRO A 280 -30.65 -4.89 6.67
C PRO A 280 -32.14 -5.29 6.71
N ILE A 281 -32.88 -5.11 5.60
CA ILE A 281 -34.31 -5.44 5.52
C ILE A 281 -34.51 -6.86 4.96
N LEU A 282 -33.87 -7.17 3.83
CA LEU A 282 -34.03 -8.43 3.11
C LEU A 282 -33.05 -9.52 3.57
N LEU A 283 -31.97 -9.14 4.27
CA LEU A 283 -30.87 -10.02 4.71
C LEU A 283 -30.13 -10.76 3.57
N ASN A 284 -30.27 -10.27 2.34
CA ASN A 284 -29.56 -10.75 1.16
C ASN A 284 -28.47 -9.76 0.74
N THR A 285 -27.42 -10.23 0.06
CA THR A 285 -26.36 -9.35 -0.48
C THR A 285 -26.94 -8.29 -1.41
N MET A 286 -26.63 -7.02 -1.13
CA MET A 286 -27.10 -5.89 -1.92
C MET A 286 -26.54 -5.94 -3.35
N GLN A 287 -27.40 -5.73 -4.34
CA GLN A 287 -27.01 -5.60 -5.75
C GLN A 287 -26.95 -4.13 -6.16
N GLU A 288 -27.90 -3.32 -5.67
CA GLU A 288 -28.00 -1.89 -5.90
C GLU A 288 -27.95 -1.14 -4.55
N PRO A 289 -26.78 -1.07 -3.89
CA PRO A 289 -26.68 -0.43 -2.59
C PRO A 289 -26.92 1.08 -2.71
N VAL A 290 -27.86 1.60 -1.92
CA VAL A 290 -28.13 3.03 -1.75
C VAL A 290 -27.92 3.43 -0.30
N LEU A 291 -27.41 4.63 -0.09
CA LEU A 291 -27.12 5.23 1.21
C LEU A 291 -28.28 6.14 1.61
N SER A 292 -28.81 5.94 2.82
CA SER A 292 -29.76 6.87 3.43
C SER A 292 -29.01 8.03 4.12
N PRO A 293 -29.71 9.14 4.44
CA PRO A 293 -29.11 10.28 5.15
C PRO A 293 -28.55 9.94 6.54
N SER A 294 -29.01 8.83 7.14
CA SER A 294 -28.48 8.34 8.41
C SER A 294 -27.11 7.66 8.26
N GLY A 295 -26.66 7.44 7.02
CA GLY A 295 -25.38 6.83 6.69
C GLY A 295 -25.38 5.31 6.60
N HIS A 296 -26.56 4.68 6.68
CA HIS A 296 -26.71 3.24 6.47
C HIS A 296 -27.04 2.93 5.01
N SER A 297 -26.51 1.82 4.50
CA SER A 297 -26.82 1.34 3.14
C SER A 297 -27.84 0.23 3.14
N PHE A 298 -28.70 0.26 2.12
CA PHE A 298 -29.78 -0.68 1.87
C PHE A 298 -29.79 -1.09 0.40
N GLU A 299 -30.41 -2.22 0.11
CA GLU A 299 -30.81 -2.56 -1.25
C GLU A 299 -31.88 -1.56 -1.73
N LYS A 300 -31.69 -0.96 -2.90
CA LYS A 300 -32.56 0.10 -3.41
C LYS A 300 -34.04 -0.28 -3.37
N SER A 301 -34.36 -1.44 -3.92
CA SER A 301 -35.74 -1.93 -3.98
C SER A 301 -36.37 -2.14 -2.59
N SER A 302 -35.56 -2.53 -1.59
CA SER A 302 -36.05 -2.80 -0.24
C SER A 302 -36.36 -1.51 0.52
N ILE A 303 -35.46 -0.52 0.48
CA ILE A 303 -35.67 0.76 1.16
C ILE A 303 -36.76 1.60 0.50
N GLU A 304 -36.88 1.56 -0.83
CA GLU A 304 -37.98 2.22 -1.54
C GLU A 304 -39.33 1.59 -1.15
N THR A 305 -39.41 0.26 -1.06
CA THR A 305 -40.60 -0.44 -0.58
C THR A 305 -40.92 -0.09 0.88
N TRP A 306 -39.90 -0.02 1.74
CA TRP A 306 -40.08 0.40 3.14
C TRP A 306 -40.64 1.82 3.24
N ILE A 307 -40.02 2.78 2.53
CA ILE A 307 -40.46 4.17 2.48
C ILE A 307 -41.92 4.25 1.99
N ASN A 308 -42.23 3.56 0.89
CA ASN A 308 -43.59 3.49 0.34
C ASN A 308 -44.60 2.94 1.36
N SER A 309 -44.24 1.89 2.11
CA SER A 309 -45.11 1.32 3.15
C SER A 309 -45.48 2.31 4.26
N LYS A 310 -44.64 3.32 4.52
CA LYS A 310 -44.92 4.38 5.51
C LYS A 310 -45.83 5.47 4.98
N TYR A 311 -45.99 5.56 3.65
CA TYR A 311 -46.95 6.47 3.03
C TYR A 311 -48.38 5.91 2.98
N VAL A 312 -48.55 4.58 2.94
CA VAL A 312 -49.82 3.89 2.59
C VAL A 312 -51.01 4.16 3.53
N ASN A 313 -50.82 4.77 4.70
CA ASN A 313 -51.91 5.07 5.65
C ASN A 313 -51.98 6.54 6.09
N LEU A 314 -51.33 7.46 5.37
CA LEU A 314 -51.39 8.87 5.70
C LEU A 314 -52.44 9.58 4.83
N PRO A 315 -53.36 10.38 5.42
CA PRO A 315 -54.22 11.25 4.62
C PRO A 315 -53.33 12.14 3.74
N THR A 316 -53.78 12.44 2.52
CA THR A 316 -53.09 13.20 1.45
C THR A 316 -52.54 14.57 1.88
N VAL A 317 -52.85 15.02 3.09
CA VAL A 317 -52.49 16.30 3.70
C VAL A 317 -51.39 16.17 4.78
N SER A 318 -51.00 14.95 5.16
CA SER A 318 -50.01 14.70 6.21
C SER A 318 -48.58 14.61 5.67
N ASN A 319 -48.09 15.73 5.14
CA ASN A 319 -46.69 15.89 4.73
C ASN A 319 -45.72 16.02 5.93
N ILE A 320 -46.22 15.93 7.16
CA ILE A 320 -45.49 16.25 8.40
C ILE A 320 -45.02 15.00 9.17
N VAL A 321 -45.50 13.80 8.84
CA VAL A 321 -45.15 12.59 9.60
C VAL A 321 -43.77 12.06 9.19
N PRO A 322 -42.79 11.96 10.11
CA PRO A 322 -41.47 11.45 9.81
C PRO A 322 -41.50 10.07 9.14
N ILE A 323 -40.55 9.83 8.22
CA ILE A 323 -40.30 8.48 7.71
C ILE A 323 -39.04 7.98 8.41
N PRO A 324 -39.17 7.04 9.37
CA PRO A 324 -38.01 6.58 10.11
C PRO A 324 -37.14 5.68 9.23
N ASP A 325 -35.84 5.94 9.26
CA ASP A 325 -34.81 5.00 8.81
C ASP A 325 -35.04 3.64 9.51
N PRO A 326 -34.98 2.51 8.76
CA PRO A 326 -35.20 1.18 9.32
C PRO A 326 -34.32 0.86 10.54
N ILE A 327 -33.08 1.36 10.55
CA ILE A 327 -32.07 1.10 11.58
C ILE A 327 -32.12 2.17 12.66
N THR A 328 -31.91 3.43 12.30
CA THR A 328 -31.65 4.49 13.29
C THR A 328 -32.92 5.19 13.79
N LYS A 329 -34.05 4.98 13.10
CA LYS A 329 -35.31 5.71 13.29
C LYS A 329 -35.21 7.22 13.03
N GLN A 330 -34.09 7.71 12.51
CA GLN A 330 -33.93 9.09 12.07
C GLN A 330 -34.91 9.39 10.94
N ASP A 331 -35.46 10.60 10.90
CA ASP A 331 -36.33 11.01 9.80
C ASP A 331 -35.54 11.17 8.50
N ILE A 332 -35.90 10.38 7.50
CA ILE A 332 -35.33 10.42 6.15
C ILE A 332 -36.31 11.00 5.13
N ARG A 333 -37.48 11.51 5.56
CA ARG A 333 -38.47 12.12 4.67
C ARG A 333 -37.87 13.30 3.90
N GLY A 334 -38.18 13.36 2.60
CA GLY A 334 -37.77 14.47 1.73
C GLY A 334 -36.27 14.55 1.47
N ARG A 335 -35.50 13.57 1.94
CA ARG A 335 -34.06 13.47 1.69
C ARG A 335 -33.79 12.47 0.57
N THR A 336 -32.74 12.74 -0.20
CA THR A 336 -32.34 11.91 -1.33
C THR A 336 -31.67 10.63 -0.83
N LEU A 337 -32.11 9.48 -1.35
CA LEU A 337 -31.32 8.24 -1.29
C LEU A 337 -30.22 8.32 -2.36
N VAL A 338 -28.98 8.08 -1.96
CA VAL A 338 -27.81 8.26 -2.83
C VAL A 338 -27.28 6.90 -3.26
N VAL A 339 -26.96 6.70 -4.53
CA VAL A 339 -26.30 5.47 -4.99
C VAL A 339 -24.93 5.35 -4.33
N ASN A 340 -24.65 4.23 -3.66
CA ASN A 340 -23.36 3.99 -2.99
C ASN A 340 -22.41 3.27 -3.97
N LYS A 341 -21.77 4.05 -4.86
CA LYS A 341 -20.93 3.49 -5.93
C LYS A 341 -19.76 2.67 -5.39
N ASN A 342 -19.10 3.17 -4.35
CA ASN A 342 -17.97 2.51 -3.71
C ASN A 342 -18.38 1.16 -3.10
N LEU A 343 -19.49 1.10 -2.37
CA LEU A 343 -19.98 -0.17 -1.82
C LEU A 343 -20.39 -1.16 -2.93
N SER A 344 -21.03 -0.68 -4.00
CA SER A 344 -21.36 -1.53 -5.16
C SER A 344 -20.12 -2.14 -5.81
N GLN A 345 -19.05 -1.35 -5.99
CA GLN A 345 -17.78 -1.83 -6.52
C GLN A 345 -17.12 -2.86 -5.58
N PHE A 346 -17.13 -2.59 -4.27
CA PHE A 346 -16.62 -3.51 -3.27
C PHE A 346 -17.33 -4.87 -3.33
N ILE A 347 -18.67 -4.86 -3.31
CA ILE A 347 -19.49 -6.09 -3.33
C ILE A 347 -19.20 -6.94 -4.57
N LYS A 348 -18.95 -6.30 -5.72
CA LYS A 348 -18.59 -7.02 -6.96
C LYS A 348 -17.23 -7.71 -6.88
N ALA A 349 -16.24 -7.08 -6.23
CA ALA A 349 -14.90 -7.63 -6.10
C ALA A 349 -14.74 -8.63 -4.93
N TRP A 350 -15.68 -8.60 -3.98
CA TRP A 350 -15.60 -9.35 -2.73
C TRP A 350 -15.56 -10.89 -2.89
N PRO A 351 -16.40 -11.55 -3.73
CA PRO A 351 -16.46 -13.01 -3.80
C PRO A 351 -15.12 -13.66 -4.20
N ASP A 352 -14.41 -13.05 -5.15
CA ASP A 352 -13.13 -13.57 -5.64
C ASP A 352 -12.04 -13.43 -4.57
N PHE A 353 -11.99 -12.28 -3.89
CA PHE A 353 -11.09 -12.05 -2.78
C PHE A 353 -11.35 -13.01 -1.62
N TYR A 354 -12.61 -13.15 -1.22
CA TYR A 354 -13.00 -13.99 -0.09
C TYR A 354 -12.62 -15.46 -0.32
N ARG A 355 -12.88 -15.98 -1.54
CA ARG A 355 -12.49 -17.34 -1.94
C ARG A 355 -10.97 -17.53 -1.93
N GLN A 356 -10.21 -16.53 -2.38
CA GLN A 356 -8.74 -16.61 -2.34
C GLN A 356 -8.22 -16.66 -0.89
N GLN A 357 -8.79 -15.87 0.02
CA GLN A 357 -8.42 -15.91 1.43
C GLN A 357 -8.81 -17.22 2.10
N GLU A 358 -9.96 -17.81 1.74
CA GLU A 358 -10.39 -19.12 2.20
C GLU A 358 -9.38 -20.20 1.82
N TYR A 359 -8.93 -20.18 0.56
CA TYR A 359 -7.92 -21.10 0.05
C TYR A 359 -6.57 -20.95 0.77
N ASN A 360 -6.11 -19.72 0.98
CA ASN A 360 -4.87 -19.44 1.71
C ASN A 360 -4.93 -19.93 3.16
N LEU A 361 -6.07 -19.75 3.83
CA LEU A 361 -6.27 -20.26 5.19
C LEU A 361 -6.22 -21.79 5.21
N ALA A 362 -6.86 -22.46 4.25
CA ALA A 362 -6.86 -23.92 4.16
C ALA A 362 -5.43 -24.48 3.97
N ILE A 363 -4.60 -23.85 3.13
CA ILE A 363 -3.18 -24.21 2.97
C ILE A 363 -2.43 -24.05 4.30
N SER A 364 -2.51 -22.87 4.93
CA SER A 364 -1.83 -22.58 6.19
C SER A 364 -2.21 -23.57 7.31
N LEU A 365 -3.49 -23.96 7.39
CA LEU A 365 -3.96 -24.97 8.35
C LEU A 365 -3.41 -26.37 8.03
N SER A 366 -3.31 -26.74 6.75
CA SER A 366 -2.79 -28.05 6.33
C SER A 366 -1.29 -28.21 6.62
N GLU A 367 -0.50 -27.14 6.46
CA GLU A 367 0.93 -27.10 6.78
C GLU A 367 1.17 -27.22 8.29
N LYS A 368 0.36 -26.54 9.13
CA LYS A 368 0.40 -26.70 10.59
C LYS A 368 0.15 -28.16 11.03
N VAL A 369 -0.76 -28.88 10.35
CA VAL A 369 -1.08 -30.28 10.67
C VAL A 369 0.07 -31.24 10.30
N GLN A 370 0.77 -31.01 9.19
CA GLN A 370 1.93 -31.83 8.80
C GLN A 370 3.13 -31.66 9.75
N TYR A 371 3.39 -30.43 10.22
CA TYR A 371 4.44 -30.18 11.22
C TYR A 371 4.12 -30.80 12.59
N SER A 372 2.84 -30.89 12.97
CA SER A 372 2.43 -31.55 14.23
C SER A 372 2.50 -33.08 14.23
N LYS A 373 2.58 -33.73 13.05
CA LYS A 373 2.72 -35.19 12.90
C LYS A 373 4.15 -35.67 12.69
N SER A 374 5.08 -34.74 12.50
CA SER A 374 6.50 -35.01 12.18
C SER A 374 7.43 -34.78 13.38
N ASN A 375 6.86 -34.38 14.53
CA ASN A 375 7.46 -34.39 15.87
C ASN A 375 6.70 -35.41 16.72
#